data_AF-A0A255DT42-F1
#
_entry.id   AF-A0A255DT42-F1
#
_cell.length_a   1.000
_cell.length_b   1.000
_cell.length_c   1.000
_cell.angle_alpha   90.00
_cell.angle_beta   90.00
_cell.angle_gamma   90.00
#
_symmetry.space_group_name_H-M   'P 1'
#
loop_
_entity.id
_entity.type
_entity.pdbx_description
1 polymer ?
#
loop_
_entity_poly.entity_id
_entity_poly.type
_entity_poly.pdbx_seq_one_letter_code
_entity_poly.pdbx_strand_id
1 'polypeptide(L)'
;MAVVCASVVGMALAAVSAPAYAAPDLSPLVNTTCNYSQVVAALNAQAPDLAKELSQFPQAESRLQSFLAAPVNQRQQILQQASAAHPQWEAQLNQRVGTAQGQQYENTVIQVANTCNQY
;
A
#
# COMPACT_ATOMS: atom_id res chain seq x y z
N MET A 1 39.27 -5.80 -4.51
CA MET A 1 40.23 -4.68 -4.60
C MET A 1 39.75 -3.73 -5.70
N ALA A 2 39.27 -2.55 -5.31
CA ALA A 2 39.28 -1.35 -6.15
C ALA A 2 39.23 -0.17 -5.16
N VAL A 3 40.40 0.39 -4.90
CA VAL A 3 40.58 1.65 -4.19
C VAL A 3 40.39 2.75 -5.21
N VAL A 4 39.51 3.72 -4.95
CA VAL A 4 39.51 5.00 -5.67
C VAL A 4 39.83 6.10 -4.67
N CYS A 5 40.88 6.83 -5.01
CA CYS A 5 41.59 7.82 -4.22
C CYS A 5 40.75 9.05 -3.85
N ALA A 6 41.07 9.63 -2.70
CA ALA A 6 40.54 10.90 -2.22
C ALA A 6 41.10 12.08 -3.02
N SER A 7 40.25 13.09 -3.28
CA SER A 7 40.49 14.52 -2.94
C SER A 7 39.56 15.45 -3.73
N VAL A 8 38.63 16.14 -3.04
CA VAL A 8 38.52 17.61 -2.96
C VAL A 8 37.29 17.97 -2.11
N VAL A 9 37.46 18.93 -1.21
CA VAL A 9 36.40 19.53 -0.41
C VAL A 9 35.43 20.26 -1.33
N GLY A 10 34.30 19.62 -1.60
CA GLY A 10 33.08 20.29 -1.99
C GLY A 10 32.03 19.88 -0.96
N MET A 11 31.50 20.83 -0.21
CA MET A 11 30.22 20.64 0.48
C MET A 11 29.14 20.48 -0.59
N ALA A 12 29.13 19.32 -1.25
CA ALA A 12 27.93 18.79 -1.82
C ALA A 12 27.02 18.61 -0.62
N LEU A 13 25.94 19.39 -0.56
CA LEU A 13 24.81 19.00 0.24
C LEU A 13 24.57 17.53 -0.12
N ALA A 14 24.86 16.64 0.83
CA ALA A 14 24.21 15.36 0.83
C ALA A 14 22.73 15.73 0.96
N ALA A 15 22.09 15.95 -0.19
CA ALA A 15 20.77 15.44 -0.39
C ALA A 15 20.91 13.99 0.06
N VAL A 16 20.61 13.77 1.33
CA VAL A 16 19.89 12.60 1.75
C VAL A 16 18.73 12.57 0.77
N SER A 17 18.96 11.93 -0.37
CA SER A 17 17.96 11.10 -0.99
C SER A 17 17.58 10.16 0.13
N ALA A 18 16.65 10.62 0.96
CA ALA A 18 15.78 9.73 1.70
C ALA A 18 15.45 8.68 0.65
N PRO A 19 15.77 7.40 0.89
CA PRO A 19 15.41 6.37 -0.07
C PRO A 19 13.98 6.67 -0.45
N ALA A 20 13.77 6.95 -1.75
CA ALA A 20 12.44 6.95 -2.32
C ALA A 20 12.02 5.48 -2.22
N TYR A 21 11.65 5.07 -1.01
CA TYR A 21 10.93 3.84 -0.75
C TYR A 21 9.68 4.04 -1.57
N ALA A 22 9.68 3.43 -2.76
CA ALA A 22 8.56 3.45 -3.66
C ALA A 22 7.36 3.07 -2.81
N ALA A 23 6.42 4.00 -2.65
CA ALA A 23 5.14 3.66 -2.07
C ALA A 23 4.65 2.40 -2.80
N PRO A 24 4.09 1.41 -2.10
CA PRO A 24 3.60 0.20 -2.72
C PRO A 24 2.80 0.55 -3.97
N ASP A 25 3.01 -0.15 -5.08
CA ASP A 25 2.22 0.09 -6.28
C ASP A 25 0.79 -0.37 -6.03
N LEU A 26 -0.04 0.57 -5.59
CA LEU A 26 -1.46 0.36 -5.33
C LEU A 26 -2.30 0.48 -6.61
N SER A 27 -1.68 0.60 -7.79
CA SER A 27 -2.41 0.63 -9.07
C SER A 27 -3.41 -0.52 -9.24
N PRO A 28 -3.12 -1.77 -8.85
CA PRO A 28 -4.11 -2.85 -8.93
C PRO A 28 -5.34 -2.59 -8.06
N LEU A 29 -5.14 -2.01 -6.87
CA LEU A 29 -6.23 -1.69 -5.93
C LEU A 29 -7.05 -0.49 -6.41
N VAL A 30 -6.39 0.53 -6.97
CA VAL A 30 -7.08 1.72 -7.51
C VAL A 30 -7.92 1.34 -8.73
N ASN A 31 -7.37 0.52 -9.63
CA ASN A 31 -8.00 0.19 -10.91
C ASN A 31 -8.90 -1.04 -10.88
N THR A 32 -9.00 -1.76 -9.75
CA THR A 32 -9.88 -2.94 -9.67
C THR A 32 -11.35 -2.59 -9.93
N THR A 33 -12.04 -3.43 -10.69
CA THR A 33 -13.48 -3.30 -10.93
C THR A 33 -14.33 -4.09 -9.95
N CYS A 34 -13.69 -4.80 -9.01
CA CYS A 34 -14.37 -5.64 -8.04
C CYS A 34 -15.19 -4.81 -7.04
N ASN A 35 -16.36 -5.34 -6.67
CA ASN A 35 -17.15 -4.79 -5.58
C ASN A 35 -16.66 -5.30 -4.22
N TYR A 36 -17.22 -4.75 -3.14
CA TYR A 36 -16.86 -5.10 -1.77
C TYR A 36 -16.97 -6.61 -1.48
N SER A 37 -18.09 -7.24 -1.85
CA SER A 37 -18.32 -8.67 -1.60
C SER A 37 -17.27 -9.54 -2.28
N GLN A 38 -16.89 -9.19 -3.52
CA GLN A 38 -15.87 -9.92 -4.28
C GLN A 38 -14.48 -9.78 -3.65
N VAL A 39 -14.12 -8.56 -3.22
CA VAL A 39 -12.85 -8.31 -2.53
C VAL A 39 -12.79 -9.07 -1.21
N VAL A 40 -13.87 -9.05 -0.42
CA VAL A 40 -13.92 -9.77 0.86
C VAL A 40 -13.89 -11.29 0.63
N ALA A 41 -14.59 -11.81 -0.37
CA ALA A 41 -14.53 -13.24 -0.71
C ALA A 41 -13.12 -13.67 -1.12
N ALA A 42 -12.45 -12.89 -1.98
CA ALA A 42 -11.07 -13.14 -2.37
C ALA A 42 -10.10 -13.01 -1.19
N LEU A 43 -10.31 -12.03 -0.30
CA LEU A 43 -9.50 -11.85 0.91
C LEU A 43 -9.67 -13.04 1.86
N ASN A 44 -10.89 -13.54 2.06
CA ASN A 44 -11.14 -14.74 2.87
C ASN A 44 -10.45 -15.99 2.29
N ALA A 45 -10.36 -16.10 0.96
CA ALA A 45 -9.72 -17.23 0.30
C ALA A 45 -8.18 -17.16 0.35
N GLN A 46 -7.60 -15.97 0.22
CA GLN A 46 -6.15 -15.79 0.08
C GLN A 46 -5.43 -15.47 1.40
N ALA A 47 -6.12 -14.75 2.28
CA ALA A 47 -5.58 -14.30 3.56
C ALA A 47 -6.67 -14.29 4.64
N PRO A 48 -7.13 -15.48 5.07
CA PRO A 48 -8.20 -15.62 6.05
C PRO A 48 -7.89 -14.92 7.38
N ASP A 49 -6.61 -14.85 7.79
CA ASP A 49 -6.21 -14.10 8.98
C ASP A 49 -6.41 -12.59 8.83
N LEU A 50 -6.11 -12.02 7.66
CA LEU A 50 -6.38 -10.61 7.36
C LEU A 50 -7.88 -10.34 7.24
N ALA A 51 -8.65 -11.25 6.65
CA ALA A 51 -10.11 -11.12 6.60
C ALA A 51 -10.72 -11.12 8.01
N LYS A 52 -10.20 -11.96 8.91
CA LYS A 52 -10.59 -11.97 10.32
C LYS A 52 -10.15 -10.70 11.05
N GLU A 53 -8.99 -10.16 10.74
CA GLU A 53 -8.55 -8.88 11.31
C GLU A 53 -9.45 -7.74 10.83
N LEU A 54 -9.73 -7.66 9.52
CA LEU A 54 -10.62 -6.66 8.93
C LEU A 54 -12.02 -6.68 9.55
N SER A 55 -12.60 -7.85 9.77
CA SER A 55 -13.94 -7.99 10.39
C SER A 55 -14.00 -7.56 11.86
N GLN A 56 -12.86 -7.38 12.53
CA GLN A 56 -12.79 -6.78 13.88
C GLN A 56 -12.81 -5.25 13.83
N PHE A 57 -12.68 -4.64 12.66
CA PHE A 57 -12.64 -3.19 12.47
C PHE A 57 -13.77 -2.71 11.53
N PRO A 58 -15.03 -2.56 12.04
CA PRO A 58 -16.18 -2.14 11.22
C PRO A 58 -15.99 -0.82 10.48
N GLN A 59 -15.21 0.11 11.06
CA GLN A 59 -14.87 1.36 10.39
C GLN A 59 -13.97 1.14 9.17
N ALA A 60 -13.05 0.17 9.21
CA ALA A 60 -12.20 -0.17 8.09
C ALA A 60 -13.00 -0.85 6.97
N GLU A 61 -13.94 -1.73 7.32
CA GLU A 61 -14.89 -2.33 6.37
C GLU A 61 -15.70 -1.27 5.63
N SER A 62 -16.29 -0.32 6.37
CA SER A 62 -17.06 0.78 5.78
C SER A 62 -16.21 1.65 4.83
N ARG A 63 -14.97 1.97 5.22
CA ARG A 63 -14.04 2.72 4.35
C ARG A 63 -13.68 1.94 3.10
N LEU A 64 -13.40 0.64 3.21
CA LEU A 64 -13.11 -0.21 2.06
C LEU A 64 -14.29 -0.28 1.11
N GLN A 65 -15.51 -0.45 1.64
CA GLN A 65 -16.73 -0.44 0.85
C GLN A 65 -16.93 0.90 0.11
N SER A 66 -16.77 2.03 0.81
CA SER A 66 -16.86 3.36 0.18
C SER A 66 -15.79 3.60 -0.88
N PHE A 67 -14.55 3.15 -0.63
CA PHE A 67 -13.46 3.23 -1.60
C PHE A 67 -13.76 2.44 -2.87
N LEU A 68 -14.23 1.19 -2.74
CA LEU A 68 -14.57 0.35 -3.88
C LEU A 68 -15.82 0.83 -4.63
N ALA A 69 -16.77 1.45 -3.94
CA ALA A 69 -17.94 2.07 -4.56
C ALA A 69 -17.61 3.36 -5.33
N ALA A 70 -16.49 4.02 -5.00
CA ALA A 70 -16.07 5.24 -5.68
C ALA A 70 -15.58 4.95 -7.12
N PRO A 71 -15.85 5.85 -8.09
CA PRO A 71 -15.27 5.79 -9.42
C PRO A 71 -13.73 5.70 -9.38
N VAL A 72 -13.12 4.95 -10.30
CA VAL A 72 -11.66 4.75 -10.35
C VAL A 72 -10.88 6.07 -10.34
N ASN A 73 -11.35 7.08 -11.08
CA ASN A 73 -10.73 8.41 -11.11
C ASN A 73 -10.81 9.17 -9.77
N GLN A 74 -11.74 8.80 -8.88
CA GLN A 74 -11.89 9.39 -7.55
C GLN A 74 -11.11 8.64 -6.47
N ARG A 75 -10.80 7.36 -6.68
CA ARG A 75 -10.05 6.53 -5.72
C ARG A 75 -8.67 7.07 -5.39
N GLN A 76 -7.95 7.63 -6.38
CA GLN A 76 -6.66 8.30 -6.12
C GLN A 76 -6.83 9.51 -5.19
N GLN A 77 -7.90 10.30 -5.36
CA GLN A 77 -8.17 11.44 -4.49
C GLN A 77 -8.51 10.98 -3.07
N ILE A 78 -9.26 9.88 -2.91
CA ILE A 78 -9.55 9.30 -1.60
C ILE A 78 -8.26 8.86 -0.90
N LEU A 79 -7.33 8.21 -1.62
CA LEU A 79 -6.03 7.83 -1.06
C LEU A 79 -5.19 9.04 -0.64
N GLN A 80 -5.16 10.09 -1.47
CA GLN A 80 -4.46 11.34 -1.14
C GLN A 80 -5.05 12.04 0.08
N GLN A 81 -6.38 12.03 0.22
CA GLN A 81 -7.06 12.59 1.39
C GLN A 81 -6.79 11.76 2.64
N ALA A 82 -6.79 10.43 2.51
CA ALA A 82 -6.50 9.52 3.60
C ALA A 82 -5.05 9.69 4.10
N SER A 83 -4.07 9.82 3.21
CA SER A 83 -2.68 10.09 3.60
C SER A 83 -2.53 11.46 4.27
N ALA A 84 -3.18 12.51 3.73
CA ALA A 84 -3.17 13.84 4.33
C ALA A 84 -3.85 13.91 5.70
N ALA A 85 -4.92 13.14 5.91
CA ALA A 85 -5.62 13.05 7.20
C ALA A 85 -4.83 12.27 8.26
N HIS A 86 -3.85 11.47 7.83
CA HIS A 86 -3.07 10.60 8.70
C HIS A 86 -1.56 10.71 8.41
N PRO A 87 -0.94 11.89 8.65
CA PRO A 87 0.47 12.12 8.32
C PRO A 87 1.42 11.17 9.06
N GLN A 88 1.02 10.64 10.22
CA GLN A 88 1.78 9.63 10.96
C GLN A 88 1.86 8.27 10.25
N TRP A 89 0.97 7.98 9.29
CA TRP A 89 0.99 6.72 8.54
C TRP A 89 2.22 6.62 7.66
N GLU A 90 2.70 7.73 7.10
CA GLU A 90 3.89 7.75 6.26
C GLU A 90 5.13 7.27 7.04
N ALA A 91 5.27 7.74 8.28
CA ALA A 91 6.33 7.29 9.18
C ALA A 91 6.19 5.80 9.55
N GLN A 92 4.97 5.30 9.75
CA GLN A 92 4.74 3.89 10.04
C GLN A 92 4.96 2.98 8.83
N LEU A 93 4.53 3.42 7.65
CA LEU A 93 4.76 2.71 6.40
C LEU A 93 6.25 2.63 6.11
N ASN A 94 7.02 3.70 6.30
CA ASN A 94 8.48 3.66 6.15
C ASN A 94 9.18 2.67 7.10
N GLN A 95 8.57 2.32 8.24
CA GLN A 95 9.11 1.26 9.12
C GLN A 95 8.80 -0.15 8.62
N ARG A 96 7.77 -0.30 7.79
CA ARG A 96 7.27 -1.59 7.29
C ARG A 96 7.76 -1.89 5.87
N VAL A 97 7.98 -0.86 5.05
CA VAL A 97 8.45 -1.00 3.67
C VAL A 97 9.84 -1.62 3.68
N GLY A 98 10.03 -2.67 2.88
CA GLY A 98 11.28 -3.44 2.84
C GLY A 98 11.41 -4.53 3.91
N THR A 99 10.41 -4.72 4.78
CA THR A 99 10.34 -5.89 5.68
C THR A 99 9.64 -7.07 5.01
N ALA A 100 9.92 -8.30 5.48
CA ALA A 100 9.25 -9.50 4.97
C ALA A 100 7.73 -9.45 5.14
N GLN A 101 7.26 -8.92 6.28
CA GLN A 101 5.83 -8.76 6.56
C GLN A 101 5.18 -7.72 5.64
N GLY A 102 5.85 -6.59 5.38
CA GLY A 102 5.38 -5.57 4.43
C GLY A 102 5.23 -6.13 3.02
N GLN A 103 6.23 -6.86 2.53
CA GLN A 103 6.19 -7.50 1.21
C GLN A 103 5.09 -8.56 1.10
N GLN A 104 4.87 -9.36 2.15
CA GLN A 104 3.78 -10.34 2.18
C GLN A 104 2.41 -9.66 2.07
N TYR A 105 2.20 -8.59 2.83
CA TYR A 105 0.95 -7.83 2.80
C TYR A 105 0.68 -7.23 1.42
N GLU A 106 1.68 -6.59 0.80
CA GLU A 106 1.58 -6.04 -0.55
C GLU A 106 1.21 -7.12 -1.57
N ASN A 107 1.89 -8.27 -1.54
CA ASN A 107 1.61 -9.38 -2.45
C ASN A 107 0.18 -9.91 -2.28
N THR A 108 -0.29 -10.08 -1.05
CA THR A 108 -1.68 -10.50 -0.77
C THR A 108 -2.68 -9.50 -1.33
N VAL A 109 -2.49 -8.21 -1.07
CA VAL A 109 -3.40 -7.16 -1.55
C VAL A 109 -3.44 -7.12 -3.08
N ILE A 110 -2.29 -7.26 -3.75
CA ILE A 110 -2.19 -7.34 -5.21
C ILE A 110 -2.87 -8.61 -5.74
N GLN A 111 -2.66 -9.76 -5.11
CA GLN A 111 -3.32 -11.01 -5.51
C GLN A 111 -4.85 -10.90 -5.39
N VAL A 112 -5.35 -10.34 -4.28
CA VAL A 112 -6.79 -10.10 -4.08
C VAL A 112 -7.32 -9.21 -5.19
N ALA A 113 -6.66 -8.09 -5.46
CA ALA A 113 -7.06 -7.17 -6.53
C ALA A 113 -7.07 -7.80 -7.93
N ASN A 114 -6.15 -8.73 -8.20
CA ASN A 114 -6.01 -9.39 -9.50
C ASN A 114 -7.00 -10.54 -9.72
N THR A 115 -7.49 -11.17 -8.65
CA THR A 115 -8.36 -12.36 -8.77
C THR A 115 -9.76 -12.15 -8.23
N CYS A 116 -10.07 -11.01 -7.60
CA CYS A 116 -11.37 -10.78 -6.97
C CYS A 116 -12.54 -10.93 -7.95
N ASN A 117 -12.34 -10.74 -9.25
CA ASN A 117 -13.38 -10.96 -10.26
C ASN A 117 -13.75 -12.44 -10.48
N GLN A 118 -13.02 -13.37 -9.87
CA GLN A 118 -13.32 -14.81 -9.88
C GLN A 118 -14.23 -15.23 -8.72
N TYR A 119 -14.53 -14.30 -7.82
CA TYR A 119 -15.43 -14.45 -6.68
C TYR A 119 -16.67 -13.57 -6.89
#